data_AF-A0A7S0LFL2-F1
#
_entry.id   AF-A0A7S0LFL2-F1
#
_cell.length_a   1.000
_cell.length_b   1.000
_cell.length_c   1.000
_cell.angle_alpha   90.00
_cell.angle_beta   90.00
_cell.angle_gamma   90.00
#
_symmetry.space_group_name_H-M   'P 1'
#
loop_
_entity.id
_entity.type
_entity.pdbx_description
1 polymer ?
#
loop_
_entity_poly.entity_id
_entity_poly.type
_entity_poly.pdbx_seq_one_letter_code
_entity_poly.pdbx_strand_id
1 'polypeptide(L)'
;ALAPFIPSTSEAVLVTALRLLYNLSFDAKCREAILGGDLLNRLIACLRKRMQLPLVLRVLYNLSCDDKARKAMCKADHVGVALRKQVISCEDHMLPPELAALAINIATVEAGAEAMCSDQVMRHYLER
;
A
#
# COMPACT_ATOMS: atom_id res chain seq x y z
N ALA A 1 7.66 0.32 -18.80
CA ALA A 1 7.37 -0.98 -19.41
C ALA A 1 6.84 -2.06 -18.43
N LEU A 2 6.83 -1.88 -17.10
CA LEU A 2 6.38 -2.93 -16.15
C LEU A 2 4.86 -3.01 -15.90
N ALA A 3 4.12 -1.94 -16.21
CA ALA A 3 2.67 -1.86 -15.96
C ALA A 3 1.84 -3.03 -16.52
N PRO A 4 2.12 -3.58 -17.73
CA PRO A 4 1.34 -4.71 -18.26
C PRO A 4 1.43 -5.99 -17.42
N PHE A 5 2.44 -6.13 -16.57
CA PHE A 5 2.65 -7.31 -15.74
C PHE A 5 1.99 -7.20 -14.35
N ILE A 6 1.29 -6.10 -14.06
CA ILE A 6 0.67 -5.83 -12.76
C ILE A 6 -0.77 -5.35 -12.96
N PRO A 7 -1.79 -6.12 -12.55
CA PRO A 7 -1.72 -7.53 -12.18
C PRO A 7 -1.52 -8.43 -13.43
N SER A 8 -0.65 -9.44 -13.33
CA SER A 8 -0.61 -10.55 -14.28
C SER A 8 -1.51 -11.69 -13.80
N THR A 9 -2.06 -12.47 -14.73
CA THR A 9 -2.75 -13.74 -14.43
C THR A 9 -1.78 -14.86 -14.07
N SER A 10 -0.53 -14.77 -14.52
CA SER A 10 0.54 -15.67 -14.10
C SER A 10 1.11 -15.17 -12.78
N GLU A 11 0.97 -15.97 -11.73
CA GLU A 11 1.52 -15.66 -10.41
C GLU A 11 3.04 -15.47 -10.47
N ALA A 12 3.75 -16.33 -11.20
CA ALA A 12 5.20 -16.23 -11.36
C ALA A 12 5.63 -14.89 -11.99
N VAL A 13 4.90 -14.43 -13.01
CA VAL A 13 5.16 -13.13 -13.66
C VAL A 13 4.86 -11.98 -12.69
N LEU A 14 3.73 -12.03 -11.99
CA LEU A 14 3.36 -11.00 -11.01
C LEU A 14 4.40 -10.90 -9.88
N VAL A 15 4.81 -12.03 -9.30
CA VAL A 15 5.83 -12.09 -8.24
C VAL A 15 7.16 -11.52 -8.74
N THR A 16 7.58 -11.91 -9.95
CA THR A 16 8.83 -11.43 -10.55
C THR A 16 8.79 -9.91 -10.76
N ALA A 17 7.70 -9.39 -11.30
CA ALA A 17 7.51 -7.95 -11.51
C ALA A 17 7.49 -7.18 -10.18
N LEU A 18 6.81 -7.69 -9.15
CA LEU A 18 6.76 -7.07 -7.82
C LEU A 18 8.12 -7.09 -7.10
N ARG A 19 8.88 -8.19 -7.18
CA ARG A 19 10.25 -8.26 -6.62
C ARG A 19 11.18 -7.26 -7.29
N LEU A 20 11.09 -7.13 -8.61
CA LEU A 20 11.85 -6.11 -9.34
C LEU A 20 11.45 -4.69 -8.90
N LEU A 21 10.15 -4.39 -8.82
CA LEU A 21 9.69 -3.09 -8.33
C LEU A 21 10.13 -2.80 -6.90
N TYR A 22 10.12 -3.81 -6.02
CA TYR A 22 10.61 -3.66 -4.66
C TYR A 22 12.10 -3.30 -4.64
N ASN A 23 12.93 -3.98 -5.45
CA ASN A 23 14.35 -3.64 -5.54
C ASN A 23 14.58 -2.24 -6.12
N LEU A 24 13.77 -1.83 -7.10
CA LEU A 24 13.86 -0.49 -7.69
C LEU A 24 13.36 0.61 -6.75
N SER A 25 12.41 0.33 -5.85
CA SER A 25 11.81 1.36 -4.99
C SER A 25 12.75 1.88 -3.89
N PHE A 26 13.94 1.28 -3.72
CA PHE A 26 14.99 1.84 -2.88
C PHE A 26 15.60 3.12 -3.48
N ASP A 27 15.54 3.31 -4.80
CA ASP A 27 16.02 4.53 -5.46
C ASP A 27 14.90 5.57 -5.63
N ALA A 28 15.18 6.83 -5.28
CA ALA A 28 14.20 7.92 -5.32
C ALA A 28 13.70 8.23 -6.74
N LYS A 29 14.56 8.18 -7.77
CA LYS A 29 14.15 8.43 -9.16
C LYS A 29 13.25 7.30 -9.66
N CYS A 30 13.54 6.07 -9.27
CA CYS A 30 12.67 4.93 -9.57
C CYS A 30 11.30 5.05 -8.88
N ARG A 31 11.23 5.51 -7.62
CA ARG A 31 9.94 5.77 -6.96
C ARG A 31 9.13 6.85 -7.68
N GLU A 32 9.78 7.93 -8.11
CA GLU A 32 9.12 8.98 -8.90
C GLU A 32 8.60 8.42 -10.25
N ALA A 33 9.38 7.58 -10.93
CA ALA A 33 8.96 6.92 -12.16
C ALA A 33 7.77 5.95 -11.96
N ILE A 34 7.71 5.26 -10.81
CA ILE A 34 6.57 4.40 -10.44
C ILE A 34 5.31 5.26 -10.21
N LEU A 35 5.47 6.42 -9.59
CA LEU A 35 4.38 7.36 -9.32
C LEU A 35 3.86 8.05 -10.59
N GLY A 36 4.72 8.34 -11.56
CA GLY A 36 4.40 9.08 -12.78
C GLY A 36 3.53 8.36 -13.82
N GLY A 37 3.02 7.17 -13.51
CA GLY A 37 2.18 6.38 -14.42
C GLY A 37 1.09 5.57 -13.71
N ASP A 38 0.53 4.59 -14.42
CA ASP A 38 -0.55 3.70 -13.94
C ASP A 38 -0.06 2.66 -12.90
N LEU A 39 1.25 2.53 -12.68
CA LEU A 39 1.79 1.52 -11.76
C LEU A 39 1.26 1.65 -10.33
N LEU A 40 1.13 2.88 -9.81
CA LEU A 40 0.55 3.09 -8.48
C LEU A 40 -0.89 2.55 -8.39
N ASN A 41 -1.74 2.91 -9.36
CA ASN A 41 -3.13 2.46 -9.38
C ASN A 41 -3.25 0.94 -9.48
N ARG A 42 -2.37 0.29 -10.25
CA ARG A 42 -2.28 -1.17 -10.34
C ARG A 42 -1.86 -1.82 -9.02
N LEU A 43 -0.88 -1.25 -8.32
CA LEU A 43 -0.47 -1.72 -7.00
C LEU A 43 -1.59 -1.58 -5.97
N ILE A 44 -2.34 -0.48 -6.00
CA ILE A 44 -3.52 -0.26 -5.15
C ILE A 44 -4.62 -1.29 -5.48
N ALA A 45 -4.83 -1.62 -6.75
CA ALA A 45 -5.75 -2.68 -7.14
C ALA A 45 -5.32 -4.05 -6.60
N CYS A 46 -4.02 -4.37 -6.63
CA CYS A 46 -3.47 -5.58 -6.02
C CYS A 46 -3.66 -5.59 -4.49
N LEU A 47 -3.44 -4.46 -3.81
CA LEU A 47 -3.68 -4.31 -2.36
C LEU A 47 -5.13 -4.65 -2.01
N ARG A 48 -6.09 -4.07 -2.75
CA ARG A 48 -7.53 -4.31 -2.55
C ARG A 48 -7.92 -5.77 -2.76
N LYS A 49 -7.36 -6.40 -3.79
CA LYS A 49 -7.61 -7.81 -4.13
C LYS A 49 -6.76 -8.78 -3.31
N ARG A 50 -5.91 -8.28 -2.39
CA ARG A 50 -4.94 -9.06 -1.60
C ARG A 50 -4.00 -9.94 -2.45
N MET A 51 -3.71 -9.51 -3.69
CA MET A 51 -2.82 -10.24 -4.60
C MET A 51 -1.36 -10.04 -4.19
N GLN A 52 -0.63 -11.11 -3.88
CA GLN A 52 0.77 -11.04 -3.45
C GLN A 52 0.98 -9.99 -2.35
N LEU A 53 0.05 -9.94 -1.39
CA LEU A 53 -0.09 -8.85 -0.42
C LEU A 53 1.22 -8.47 0.28
N PRO A 54 2.06 -9.40 0.77
CA PRO A 54 3.34 -9.04 1.40
C PRO A 54 4.28 -8.24 0.49
N LEU A 55 4.37 -8.60 -0.80
CA LEU A 55 5.21 -7.87 -1.75
C LEU A 55 4.60 -6.51 -2.12
N VAL A 56 3.28 -6.45 -2.26
CA VAL A 56 2.57 -5.19 -2.55
C VAL A 56 2.76 -4.21 -1.39
N LEU A 57 2.60 -4.65 -0.14
CA LEU A 57 2.82 -3.82 1.05
C LEU A 57 4.25 -3.29 1.11
N ARG A 58 5.26 -4.12 0.82
CA ARG A 58 6.67 -3.70 0.75
C ARG A 58 6.91 -2.60 -0.29
N VAL A 59 6.35 -2.74 -1.50
CA VAL A 59 6.50 -1.72 -2.55
C VAL A 59 5.79 -0.43 -2.12
N LEU A 60 4.53 -0.51 -1.69
CA LEU A 60 3.75 0.66 -1.27
C LEU A 60 4.35 1.37 -0.06
N TYR A 61 4.91 0.63 0.90
CA TYR A 61 5.67 1.17 2.02
C TYR A 61 6.85 2.00 1.54
N ASN A 62 7.72 1.45 0.69
CA ASN A 62 8.86 2.21 0.15
C ASN A 62 8.41 3.47 -0.60
N LEU A 63 7.32 3.40 -1.37
CA LEU A 63 6.73 4.57 -2.02
C LEU A 63 6.25 5.61 -1.00
N SER A 64 5.64 5.18 0.10
CA SER A 64 5.10 6.08 1.14
C SER A 64 6.17 6.91 1.87
N CYS A 65 7.46 6.57 1.72
CA CYS A 65 8.54 7.44 2.19
C CYS A 65 8.50 8.83 1.54
N ASP A 66 7.95 8.96 0.31
CA ASP A 66 7.85 10.24 -0.38
C ASP A 66 6.49 10.91 -0.18
N ASP A 67 6.48 12.19 0.20
CA ASP A 67 5.27 12.99 0.45
C ASP A 67 4.29 12.99 -0.73
N LYS A 68 4.81 13.09 -1.96
CA LYS A 68 4.00 13.08 -3.19
C LYS A 68 3.26 11.75 -3.34
N ALA A 69 3.91 10.63 -3.03
CA ALA A 69 3.32 9.31 -3.13
C ALA A 69 2.25 9.10 -2.05
N ARG A 70 2.48 9.54 -0.81
CA ARG A 70 1.45 9.49 0.25
C ARG A 70 0.19 10.24 -0.15
N LYS A 71 0.34 11.48 -0.64
CA LYS A 71 -0.78 12.29 -1.12
C LYS A 71 -1.50 11.63 -2.30
N ALA A 72 -0.76 11.05 -3.25
CA ALA A 72 -1.36 10.33 -4.38
C ALA A 72 -2.13 9.07 -3.94
N MET A 73 -1.60 8.31 -2.98
CA MET A 73 -2.28 7.16 -2.38
C MET A 73 -3.56 7.55 -1.64
N CYS A 74 -3.59 8.70 -0.97
CA CYS A 74 -4.79 9.17 -0.26
C CYS A 74 -5.86 9.71 -1.21
N LYS A 75 -5.47 10.30 -2.35
CA LYS A 75 -6.41 10.70 -3.42
C LYS A 75 -7.10 9.51 -4.07
N ALA A 76 -6.42 8.36 -4.11
CA ALA A 76 -7.05 7.11 -4.44
C ALA A 76 -7.81 6.64 -3.18
N ASP A 77 -9.10 6.97 -3.08
CA ASP A 77 -10.08 6.77 -1.97
C ASP A 77 -10.19 5.34 -1.37
N HIS A 78 -9.21 4.48 -1.59
CA HIS A 78 -9.25 3.07 -1.28
C HIS A 78 -8.02 2.57 -0.52
N VAL A 79 -6.90 3.32 -0.47
CA VAL A 79 -5.70 2.85 0.24
C VAL A 79 -5.95 2.84 1.74
N GLY A 80 -6.33 3.97 2.34
CA GLY A 80 -6.61 4.06 3.78
C GLY A 80 -7.69 3.05 4.23
N VAL A 81 -8.80 2.97 3.49
CA VAL A 81 -9.86 2.00 3.79
C VAL A 81 -9.38 0.54 3.68
N ALA A 82 -8.56 0.22 2.67
CA ALA A 82 -8.01 -1.14 2.53
C ALA A 82 -7.05 -1.49 3.66
N LEU A 83 -6.16 -0.57 4.05
CA LEU A 83 -5.23 -0.76 5.16
C LEU A 83 -5.99 -0.91 6.47
N ARG A 84 -6.97 -0.05 6.74
CA ARG A 84 -7.84 -0.13 7.92
C ARG A 84 -8.48 -1.52 8.06
N LYS A 85 -9.12 -2.01 6.99
CA LYS A 85 -9.72 -3.35 6.98
C LYS A 85 -8.71 -4.45 7.26
N GLN A 86 -7.49 -4.33 6.71
CA GLN A 86 -6.43 -5.31 6.94
C GLN A 86 -5.93 -5.28 8.40
N VAL A 87 -5.69 -4.10 8.96
CA VAL A 87 -5.26 -3.90 10.36
C VAL A 87 -6.30 -4.47 11.33
N ILE A 88 -7.59 -4.15 11.13
CA ILE A 88 -8.68 -4.69 11.96
C ILE A 88 -8.74 -6.22 11.86
N SER A 89 -8.53 -6.78 10.67
CA SER A 89 -8.62 -8.23 10.45
C SER A 89 -7.44 -9.04 10.97
N CYS A 90 -6.36 -8.41 11.44
CA CYS A 90 -5.26 -9.14 12.07
C CYS A 90 -5.71 -9.63 13.45
N GLU A 91 -5.80 -10.94 13.64
CA GLU A 91 -6.18 -11.58 14.91
C GLU A 91 -5.04 -11.52 15.94
N ASP A 92 -3.79 -11.59 15.49
CA ASP A 92 -2.62 -11.47 16.35
C ASP A 92 -2.42 -10.02 16.84
N HIS A 93 -1.92 -9.85 18.06
CA HIS A 93 -1.50 -8.54 18.59
C HIS A 93 -0.32 -7.91 17.81
N MET A 94 0.28 -8.63 16.86
CA MET A 94 1.44 -8.18 16.09
C MET A 94 1.06 -7.99 14.61
N LEU A 95 0.93 -6.74 14.20
CA LEU A 95 0.76 -6.39 12.78
C LEU A 95 2.06 -6.67 12.00
N PRO A 96 1.96 -7.12 10.73
CA PRO A 96 3.12 -7.15 9.85
C PRO A 96 3.80 -5.77 9.80
N PRO A 97 5.14 -5.67 9.95
CA PRO A 97 5.83 -4.39 10.04
C PRO A 97 5.53 -3.45 8.87
N GLU A 98 5.47 -3.98 7.64
CA GLU A 98 5.18 -3.20 6.45
C GLU A 98 3.73 -2.72 6.39
N LEU A 99 2.78 -3.49 6.93
CA LEU A 99 1.38 -3.05 7.05
C LEU A 99 1.29 -1.89 8.06
N ALA A 100 1.89 -2.06 9.24
CA ALA A 100 1.90 -1.04 10.28
C ALA A 100 2.58 0.25 9.80
N ALA A 101 3.78 0.14 9.22
CA ALA A 101 4.55 1.29 8.75
C ALA A 101 3.84 2.02 7.60
N LEU A 102 3.23 1.30 6.66
CA LEU A 102 2.43 1.92 5.60
C LEU A 102 1.19 2.62 6.17
N ALA A 103 0.46 1.99 7.11
CA ALA A 103 -0.69 2.59 7.76
C ALA A 103 -0.33 3.88 8.51
N ILE A 104 0.78 3.88 9.25
CA ILE A 104 1.34 5.05 9.93
C ILE A 104 1.64 6.15 8.92
N ASN A 105 2.37 5.83 7.85
CA ASN A 105 2.72 6.80 6.82
C ASN A 105 1.47 7.41 6.17
N ILE A 106 0.48 6.60 5.79
CA ILE A 106 -0.77 7.10 5.22
C ILE A 106 -1.54 8.00 6.20
N ALA A 107 -1.55 7.67 7.49
CA ALA A 107 -2.18 8.49 8.52
C ALA A 107 -1.50 9.86 8.75
N THR A 108 -0.30 10.11 8.19
CA THR A 108 0.32 11.45 8.21
C THR A 108 -0.32 12.43 7.22
N VAL A 109 -1.19 11.95 6.33
CA VAL A 109 -1.97 12.78 5.39
C VAL A 109 -3.39 12.88 5.93
N GLU A 110 -3.96 14.09 5.97
CA GLU A 110 -5.30 14.37 6.51
C GLU A 110 -6.37 13.40 5.97
N ALA A 111 -6.54 13.32 4.65
CA ALA A 111 -7.48 12.38 4.01
C ALA A 111 -7.18 10.90 4.33
N GLY A 112 -5.90 10.56 4.53
CA GLY A 112 -5.49 9.22 4.95
C GLY A 112 -5.91 8.92 6.39
N ALA A 113 -5.70 9.88 7.31
CA ALA A 113 -6.14 9.78 8.70
C ALA A 113 -7.67 9.65 8.81
N GLU A 114 -8.42 10.47 8.07
CA GLU A 114 -9.89 10.38 8.00
C GLU A 114 -10.33 8.99 7.52
N ALA A 115 -9.71 8.46 6.46
CA ALA A 115 -10.02 7.14 5.94
C ALA A 115 -9.66 6.00 6.93
N MET A 116 -8.62 6.17 7.75
CA MET A 116 -8.23 5.20 8.78
C MET A 116 -9.16 5.23 10.01
N CYS A 117 -9.78 6.38 10.31
CA CYS A 117 -10.61 6.59 11.49
C CYS A 117 -12.12 6.53 11.24
N SER A 118 -12.58 6.42 9.99
CA SER A 118 -14.02 6.34 9.71
C SER A 118 -14.68 5.10 10.34
N ASP A 119 -16.00 5.15 10.56
CA ASP A 119 -16.84 4.03 11.04
C ASP A 119 -16.56 3.52 12.47
N GLN A 120 -16.28 4.43 13.42
CA GLN A 120 -16.03 4.10 14.85
C GLN A 120 -14.85 3.15 15.10
N VAL A 121 -14.01 2.92 14.10
CA VAL A 121 -12.85 2.01 14.16
C VAL A 121 -11.85 2.40 15.25
N MET A 122 -11.80 3.69 15.61
CA MET A 122 -10.94 4.16 16.70
C MET A 122 -11.17 3.40 18.01
N ARG A 123 -12.42 3.02 18.35
CA ARG A 123 -12.70 2.22 19.55
C ARG A 123 -12.09 0.82 19.44
N HIS A 124 -12.23 0.19 18.28
CA HIS A 124 -11.61 -1.11 18.03
C HIS A 124 -10.08 -1.06 18.15
N TYR A 125 -9.42 0.05 17.77
CA TYR A 125 -7.99 0.19 17.99
C TYR A 125 -7.60 0.38 19.46
N LEU A 126 -8.46 1.00 20.27
CA LEU A 126 -8.20 1.28 21.69
C LEU A 126 -8.54 0.10 22.61
N GLU A 127 -9.45 -0.78 22.20
CA GLU A 127 -9.93 -1.93 22.98
C GLU A 127 -9.13 -3.23 22.74
N ARG A 128 -8.12 -3.19 21.85
CA ARG A 128 -7.17 -4.29 21.59
C ARG A 128 -6.00 -4.29 22.56
#